data_AF-A0A3S9A307-F1
#
_entry.id   AF-A0A3S9A307-F1
#
_cell.length_a   1.000
_cell.length_b   1.000
_cell.length_c   1.000
_cell.angle_alpha   90.00
_cell.angle_beta   90.00
_cell.angle_gamma   90.00
#
_symmetry.space_group_name_H-M   'P 1'
#
loop_
_entity.id
_entity.type
_entity.pdbx_description
1 polymer ?
#
loop_
_entity_poly.entity_id
_entity_poly.type
_entity_poly.pdbx_seq_one_letter_code
_entity_poly.pdbx_strand_id
1 'polypeptide(L)'
;MGDDQGRQLASKWAKTEALLSHSGIAPHIPPTRMFTKANLSSMLQAHGMVVVKPVRGAGGHGVIKVTRDSGSYAYTYYSKTNRFGSFDAMYQSLNGKKGARRYLIQKGIRLATIGGRPIDYRVKYVKQADGHWAITAIVGRLAKPGLFVTNICRGGTLLSGSEGIRRSFSSSAVVPKKRLMRQLTQMSTAVLEGRFPGIGQLGFDFGIDRNGKIWIFEVNTRPQ
;
A
#
# COMPACT_ATOMS: atom_id res chain seq x y z
N MET A 1 22.08 -24.58 -8.11
CA MET A 1 22.48 -23.22 -7.69
C MET A 1 21.39 -22.71 -6.78
N GLY A 2 21.68 -22.61 -5.48
CA GLY A 2 20.69 -22.28 -4.46
C GLY A 2 20.21 -20.85 -4.64
N ASP A 3 18.90 -20.70 -4.82
CA ASP A 3 18.19 -19.44 -4.92
C ASP A 3 18.26 -18.77 -3.53
N ASP A 4 19.31 -17.97 -3.28
CA ASP A 4 19.47 -17.23 -2.02
C ASP A 4 18.44 -16.09 -2.00
N GLN A 5 17.20 -16.44 -1.67
CA GLN A 5 16.04 -15.56 -1.75
C GLN A 5 16.06 -14.44 -0.68
N GLY A 6 17.09 -14.39 0.15
CA GLY A 6 17.28 -13.42 1.22
C GLY A 6 16.24 -13.52 2.34
N ARG A 7 16.46 -12.76 3.41
CA ARG A 7 15.62 -12.71 4.59
C ARG A 7 14.20 -12.24 4.25
N GLN A 8 13.21 -13.03 4.68
CA GLN A 8 11.81 -12.63 4.60
C GLN A 8 11.34 -11.91 5.88
N LEU A 9 10.78 -10.71 5.73
CA LEU A 9 10.14 -9.96 6.81
C LEU A 9 8.62 -9.86 6.58
N ALA A 10 7.88 -10.74 7.26
CA ALA A 10 6.43 -10.86 7.11
C ALA A 10 5.62 -9.73 7.77
N SER A 11 6.17 -9.07 8.80
CA SER A 11 5.46 -8.02 9.55
C SER A 11 5.44 -6.70 8.78
N LYS A 12 4.25 -6.30 8.31
CA LYS A 12 4.03 -4.96 7.72
C LYS A 12 4.32 -3.87 8.75
N TRP A 13 3.93 -4.08 10.01
CA TRP A 13 4.14 -3.11 11.08
C TRP A 13 5.62 -2.83 11.32
N ALA A 14 6.45 -3.87 11.45
CA ALA A 14 7.89 -3.69 11.69
C ALA A 14 8.59 -2.92 10.56
N LYS A 15 8.21 -3.16 9.31
CA LYS A 15 8.70 -2.39 8.15
C LYS A 15 8.22 -0.95 8.19
N THR A 16 6.93 -0.73 8.49
CA THR A 16 6.37 0.61 8.61
C THR A 16 7.05 1.42 9.72
N GLU A 17 7.25 0.85 10.91
CA GLU A 17 7.96 1.52 12.01
C GLU A 17 9.40 1.89 11.64
N ALA A 18 10.13 0.97 11.00
CA ALA A 18 11.49 1.26 10.53
C ALA A 18 11.50 2.45 9.55
N LEU A 19 10.59 2.47 8.57
CA LEU A 19 10.52 3.55 7.59
C LEU A 19 10.06 4.89 8.18
N LEU A 20 9.22 4.86 9.22
CA LEU A 20 8.76 6.08 9.92
C LEU A 20 9.88 6.77 10.68
N SER A 21 10.98 6.09 11.00
CA SER A 21 12.15 6.70 11.66
C SER A 21 12.93 7.67 10.75
N HIS A 22 12.71 7.63 9.43
CA HIS A 22 13.44 8.46 8.47
C HIS A 22 12.59 9.65 8.01
N SER A 23 13.06 10.87 8.28
CA SER A 23 12.33 12.14 8.01
C SER A 23 11.97 12.34 6.52
N GLY A 24 12.83 11.94 5.60
CA GLY A 24 12.54 11.98 4.16
C GLY A 24 11.55 10.92 3.64
N ILE A 25 11.27 9.86 4.41
CA ILE A 25 10.39 8.76 4.00
C ILE A 25 9.03 8.87 4.69
N ALA A 26 9.02 9.20 5.99
CA ALA A 26 7.82 9.26 6.81
C ALA A 26 6.66 10.08 6.19
N PRO A 27 6.88 11.24 5.54
CA PRO A 27 5.83 12.01 4.88
C PRO A 27 5.12 11.28 3.74
N HIS A 28 5.75 10.24 3.18
CA HIS A 28 5.23 9.37 2.12
C HIS A 28 4.58 8.10 2.67
N ILE A 29 4.58 7.86 3.98
CA ILE A 29 3.86 6.74 4.58
C ILE A 29 2.48 7.24 5.01
N PRO A 30 1.37 6.64 4.55
CA PRO A 30 0.06 7.06 5.04
C PRO A 30 -0.02 6.84 6.56
N PRO A 31 -0.64 7.76 7.33
CA PRO A 31 -0.87 7.58 8.75
C PRO A 31 -1.37 6.17 9.06
N THR A 32 -0.69 5.46 9.96
CA THR A 32 -0.94 4.05 10.24
C THR A 32 -0.97 3.83 11.75
N ARG A 33 -1.94 3.07 12.24
CA ARG A 33 -2.08 2.67 13.65
C ARG A 33 -2.41 1.19 13.77
N MET A 34 -2.15 0.60 14.93
CA MET A 34 -2.67 -0.73 15.27
C MET A 34 -4.20 -0.73 15.33
N PHE A 35 -4.84 -1.82 14.90
CA PHE A 35 -6.29 -1.93 14.95
C PHE A 35 -6.80 -2.06 16.39
N THR A 36 -7.52 -1.04 16.84
CA THR A 36 -8.32 -1.02 18.07
C THR A 36 -9.61 -0.26 17.79
N LYS A 37 -10.64 -0.43 18.62
CA LYS A 37 -11.90 0.34 18.52
C LYS A 37 -11.63 1.86 18.52
N ALA A 38 -10.82 2.32 19.48
CA ALA A 38 -10.46 3.72 19.62
C ALA A 38 -9.69 4.26 18.40
N ASN A 39 -8.68 3.53 17.91
CA ASN A 39 -7.90 3.94 16.74
C ASN A 39 -8.76 3.96 15.46
N LEU A 40 -9.70 3.02 15.31
CA LEU A 40 -10.59 3.02 14.14
C LEU A 40 -11.52 4.23 14.15
N SER A 41 -12.12 4.54 15.30
CA SER A 41 -12.98 5.72 15.46
C SER A 41 -12.21 7.01 15.13
N SER A 42 -11.05 7.22 15.79
CA SER A 42 -10.28 8.45 15.62
C SER A 42 -9.75 8.61 14.20
N MET A 43 -9.26 7.54 13.57
CA MET A 43 -8.79 7.60 12.18
C MET A 43 -9.91 7.81 11.18
N LEU A 44 -11.10 7.24 11.39
CA LEU A 44 -12.27 7.51 10.55
C LEU A 44 -12.74 8.96 10.70
N GLN A 45 -12.74 9.51 11.92
CA GLN A 45 -13.06 10.92 12.16
C GLN A 45 -12.06 11.85 11.48
N ALA A 46 -10.76 11.56 11.55
CA ALA A 46 -9.72 12.40 10.98
C ALA A 46 -9.61 12.32 9.44
N HIS A 47 -10.02 11.21 8.83
CA HIS A 47 -9.72 10.94 7.42
C HIS A 47 -10.92 10.55 6.55
N GLY A 48 -12.06 10.18 7.13
CA GLY A 48 -13.27 9.72 6.43
C GLY A 48 -13.15 8.36 5.72
N MET A 49 -11.95 7.96 5.30
CA MET A 49 -11.66 6.68 4.67
C MET A 49 -10.38 6.08 5.24
N VAL A 50 -10.44 4.81 5.62
CA VAL A 50 -9.29 4.03 6.07
C VAL A 50 -9.27 2.65 5.41
N VAL A 51 -8.09 2.04 5.39
CA VAL A 51 -7.86 0.66 4.97
C VAL A 51 -7.42 -0.13 6.18
N VAL A 52 -8.19 -1.17 6.50
CA VAL A 52 -7.90 -2.14 7.56
C VAL A 52 -7.27 -3.36 6.91
N LYS A 53 -6.02 -3.69 7.28
CA LYS A 53 -5.24 -4.76 6.65
C LYS A 53 -4.50 -5.63 7.68
N PRO A 54 -4.31 -6.94 7.44
CA PRO A 54 -3.60 -7.78 8.39
C PRO A 54 -2.14 -7.34 8.61
N VAL A 55 -1.60 -7.51 9.82
CA VAL A 55 -0.19 -7.21 10.11
C VAL A 55 0.77 -8.10 9.30
N ARG A 56 0.43 -9.38 9.16
CA ARG A 56 1.15 -10.37 8.34
C ARG A 56 0.20 -10.89 7.28
N GLY A 57 0.65 -11.06 6.03
CA GLY A 57 -0.15 -11.56 4.91
C GLY A 57 0.32 -11.00 3.56
N ALA A 58 -0.12 -11.56 2.46
CA ALA A 58 0.25 -11.17 1.09
C ALA A 58 -0.97 -11.13 0.16
N GLY A 59 -0.81 -10.63 -1.07
CA GLY A 59 -1.81 -10.71 -2.14
C GLY A 59 -3.12 -9.93 -1.88
N GLY A 60 -3.11 -8.95 -0.97
CA GLY A 60 -4.31 -8.17 -0.65
C GLY A 60 -5.46 -8.98 -0.01
N HIS A 61 -5.18 -10.18 0.50
CA HIS A 61 -6.15 -10.95 1.28
C HIS A 61 -6.34 -10.33 2.67
N GLY A 62 -7.59 -10.25 3.11
CA GLY A 62 -7.92 -9.60 4.37
C GLY A 62 -7.96 -8.07 4.30
N VAL A 63 -7.73 -7.44 3.14
CA VAL A 63 -7.81 -5.97 3.03
C VAL A 63 -9.27 -5.52 3.01
N ILE A 64 -9.63 -4.61 3.91
CA ILE A 64 -10.97 -4.08 4.10
C ILE A 64 -10.92 -2.56 3.99
N LYS A 65 -11.72 -1.97 3.11
CA LYS A 65 -11.93 -0.52 3.07
C LYS A 65 -13.02 -0.16 4.07
N VAL A 66 -12.81 0.83 4.91
CA VAL A 66 -13.83 1.35 5.83
C VAL A 66 -14.01 2.85 5.55
N THR A 67 -15.25 3.28 5.43
CA THR A 67 -15.63 4.67 5.14
C THR A 67 -16.66 5.16 6.15
N ARG A 68 -16.58 6.45 6.45
CA ARG A 68 -17.59 7.22 7.15
C ARG A 68 -18.06 8.33 6.23
N ASP A 69 -19.37 8.46 6.08
CA ASP A 69 -20.00 9.52 5.30
C ASP A 69 -21.27 10.00 6.01
N SER A 70 -21.32 11.27 6.38
CA SER A 70 -22.53 11.93 6.91
C SER A 70 -23.21 11.15 8.06
N GLY A 71 -22.41 10.60 8.98
CA GLY A 71 -22.90 9.82 10.12
C GLY A 71 -23.14 8.33 9.83
N SER A 72 -23.15 7.92 8.57
CA SER A 72 -23.21 6.51 8.15
C SER A 72 -21.81 5.89 8.06
N TYR A 73 -21.76 4.58 8.27
CA TYR A 73 -20.53 3.79 8.19
C TYR A 73 -20.69 2.68 7.16
N ALA A 74 -19.62 2.37 6.45
CA ALA A 74 -19.58 1.21 5.58
C ALA A 74 -18.21 0.56 5.60
N TYR A 75 -18.17 -0.76 5.39
CA TYR A 75 -16.94 -1.42 4.99
C TYR A 75 -17.14 -2.29 3.76
N THR A 76 -16.14 -2.29 2.88
CA THR A 76 -16.07 -3.15 1.70
C THR A 76 -15.00 -4.21 1.93
N TYR A 77 -15.39 -5.48 1.87
CA TYR A 77 -14.51 -6.63 1.91
C TYR A 77 -14.67 -7.44 0.62
N TYR A 78 -13.58 -7.59 -0.14
CA TYR A 78 -13.64 -8.03 -1.54
C TYR A 78 -14.61 -7.18 -2.35
N SER A 79 -15.70 -7.76 -2.88
CA SER A 79 -16.76 -7.08 -3.63
C SER A 79 -17.99 -6.72 -2.78
N LYS A 80 -18.08 -7.20 -1.53
CA LYS A 80 -19.27 -6.99 -0.68
C LYS A 80 -19.09 -5.74 0.18
N THR A 81 -20.06 -4.83 0.11
CA THR A 81 -20.14 -3.65 0.98
C THR A 81 -21.26 -3.85 1.99
N ASN A 82 -20.97 -3.63 3.27
CA ASN A 82 -21.95 -3.64 4.36
C ASN A 82 -22.07 -2.22 4.90
N ARG A 83 -23.30 -1.77 5.13
CA ARG A 83 -23.62 -0.39 5.58
C ARG A 83 -24.26 -0.45 6.97
N PHE A 84 -24.00 0.57 7.77
CA PHE A 84 -24.42 0.65 9.16
C PHE A 84 -24.78 2.09 9.52
N GLY A 85 -25.82 2.27 10.33
CA GLY A 85 -26.21 3.57 10.88
C GLY A 85 -25.36 4.03 12.07
N SER A 86 -24.56 3.13 12.67
CA SER A 86 -23.72 3.47 13.84
C SER A 86 -22.32 2.88 13.74
N PHE A 87 -21.37 3.54 14.41
CA PHE A 87 -19.99 3.09 14.48
C PHE A 87 -19.88 1.74 15.19
N ASP A 88 -20.63 1.55 16.28
CA ASP A 88 -20.56 0.34 17.10
C ASP A 88 -21.05 -0.90 16.35
N ALA A 89 -22.17 -0.78 15.62
CA ALA A 89 -22.67 -1.88 14.79
C ALA A 89 -21.67 -2.26 13.69
N MET A 90 -21.07 -1.26 13.03
CA MET A 90 -20.02 -1.49 12.04
C MET A 90 -18.80 -2.16 12.67
N TYR A 91 -18.34 -1.67 13.82
CA TYR A 91 -17.17 -2.20 14.51
C TYR A 91 -17.37 -3.67 14.91
N GLN A 92 -18.52 -4.03 15.49
CA GLN A 92 -18.79 -5.41 15.90
C GLN A 92 -18.78 -6.36 14.69
N SER A 93 -19.45 -5.97 13.60
CA SER A 93 -19.47 -6.74 12.36
C SER A 93 -18.05 -6.89 11.75
N LEU A 94 -17.28 -5.80 11.69
CA LEU A 94 -15.91 -5.80 11.19
C LEU A 94 -14.97 -6.64 12.06
N ASN A 95 -15.11 -6.55 13.39
CA ASN A 95 -14.33 -7.28 14.37
C ASN A 95 -14.56 -8.78 14.26
N GLY A 96 -15.82 -9.21 14.07
CA GLY A 96 -16.16 -10.59 13.75
C GLY A 96 -15.52 -11.05 12.44
N LYS A 97 -15.55 -10.21 11.40
CA LYS A 97 -14.97 -10.54 10.08
C LYS A 97 -13.45 -10.73 10.10
N LYS A 98 -12.72 -9.99 10.94
CA LYS A 98 -11.26 -10.12 11.06
C LYS A 98 -10.84 -11.39 11.84
N GLY A 99 -11.70 -11.88 12.73
CA GLY A 99 -11.39 -12.93 13.71
C GLY A 99 -10.35 -12.50 14.75
N ALA A 100 -9.54 -13.46 15.21
CA ALA A 100 -8.47 -13.24 16.20
C ALA A 100 -7.18 -12.63 15.61
N ARG A 101 -7.11 -12.43 14.29
CA ARG A 101 -5.90 -11.96 13.61
C ARG A 101 -5.61 -10.49 13.94
N ARG A 102 -4.32 -10.14 14.06
CA ARG A 102 -3.87 -8.75 14.25
C ARG A 102 -3.94 -7.96 12.94
N TYR A 103 -4.46 -6.74 13.03
CA TYR A 103 -4.65 -5.83 11.91
C TYR A 103 -4.03 -4.46 12.19
N LEU A 104 -3.79 -3.73 11.10
CA LEU A 104 -3.40 -2.32 11.04
C LEU A 104 -4.54 -1.52 10.42
N ILE A 105 -4.61 -0.25 10.78
CA ILE A 105 -5.48 0.77 10.17
C ILE A 105 -4.55 1.75 9.49
N GLN A 106 -4.79 2.02 8.22
CA GLN A 106 -4.01 2.96 7.43
C GLN A 106 -4.96 3.98 6.80
N LYS A 107 -4.56 5.26 6.74
CA LYS A 107 -5.32 6.29 6.01
C LYS A 107 -5.61 5.82 4.59
N GLY A 108 -6.87 5.89 4.18
CA GLY A 108 -7.27 5.60 2.82
C GLY A 108 -6.83 6.73 1.89
N ILE A 109 -6.16 6.38 0.80
CA ILE A 109 -5.69 7.34 -0.19
C ILE A 109 -6.61 7.30 -1.41
N ARG A 110 -7.11 8.47 -1.83
CA ARG A 110 -7.84 8.62 -3.10
C ARG A 110 -6.82 8.68 -4.22
N LEU A 111 -6.56 7.53 -4.83
CA LEU A 111 -5.62 7.37 -5.92
C LEU A 111 -6.03 8.16 -7.16
N ALA A 112 -5.03 8.56 -7.94
CA ALA A 112 -5.22 8.96 -9.32
C ALA A 112 -5.88 7.84 -10.13
N THR A 113 -6.58 8.22 -11.19
CA THR A 113 -7.42 7.29 -11.96
C THR A 113 -7.17 7.42 -13.46
N ILE A 114 -7.36 6.32 -14.18
CA ILE A 114 -7.43 6.30 -15.64
C ILE A 114 -8.84 5.81 -16.00
N GLY A 115 -9.66 6.67 -16.62
CA GLY A 115 -11.06 6.34 -16.92
C GLY A 115 -11.86 5.93 -15.67
N GLY A 116 -11.68 6.66 -14.56
CA GLY A 116 -12.35 6.38 -13.26
C GLY A 116 -11.80 5.19 -12.48
N ARG A 117 -10.88 4.40 -13.05
CA ARG A 117 -10.27 3.23 -12.39
C ARG A 117 -8.99 3.65 -11.65
N PRO A 118 -8.82 3.31 -10.36
CA PRO A 118 -7.62 3.67 -9.61
C PRO A 118 -6.38 2.94 -10.14
N ILE A 119 -5.24 3.62 -10.11
CA ILE A 119 -3.93 3.06 -10.46
C ILE A 119 -2.95 3.20 -9.30
N ASP A 120 -2.14 2.16 -9.10
CA ASP A 120 -0.97 2.20 -8.22
C ASP A 120 0.27 1.70 -8.98
N TYR A 121 1.43 1.68 -8.33
CA TYR A 121 2.70 1.34 -8.97
C TYR A 121 3.49 0.32 -8.15
N ARG A 122 4.06 -0.67 -8.84
CA ARG A 122 5.01 -1.63 -8.26
C ARG A 122 6.41 -1.31 -8.76
N VAL A 123 7.34 -1.12 -7.83
CA VAL A 123 8.78 -1.04 -8.11
C VAL A 123 9.44 -2.33 -7.58
N LYS A 124 10.11 -3.09 -8.46
CA LYS A 124 10.97 -4.22 -8.07
C LYS A 124 12.42 -3.73 -7.96
N TYR A 125 13.05 -3.99 -6.82
CA TYR A 125 14.43 -3.63 -6.52
C TYR A 125 15.14 -4.88 -6.01
N VAL A 126 16.20 -5.30 -6.71
CA VAL A 126 16.84 -6.60 -6.48
C VAL A 126 18.34 -6.40 -6.35
N LYS A 127 18.93 -7.02 -5.33
CA LYS A 127 20.38 -7.05 -5.13
C LYS A 127 20.99 -8.00 -6.16
N GLN A 128 21.91 -7.48 -6.95
CA GLN A 128 22.62 -8.22 -7.98
C GLN A 128 23.74 -9.07 -7.35
N ALA A 129 24.33 -9.97 -8.14
CA ALA A 129 25.35 -10.91 -7.69
C ALA A 129 26.63 -10.23 -7.16
N ASP A 130 26.94 -9.03 -7.65
CA ASP A 130 28.06 -8.20 -7.19
C ASP A 130 27.70 -7.33 -5.96
N GLY A 131 26.50 -7.51 -5.40
CA GLY A 131 26.02 -6.85 -4.21
C GLY A 131 25.36 -5.49 -4.44
N HIS A 132 25.33 -4.94 -5.66
CA HIS A 132 24.64 -3.66 -5.90
C HIS A 132 23.14 -3.86 -6.09
N TRP A 133 22.34 -2.87 -5.67
CA TRP A 133 20.89 -2.92 -5.85
C TRP A 133 20.45 -2.27 -7.17
N ALA A 134 19.65 -2.99 -7.96
CA ALA A 134 19.13 -2.52 -9.25
C ALA A 134 17.60 -2.53 -9.32
N ILE A 135 17.02 -1.45 -9.85
CA ILE A 135 15.56 -1.38 -10.10
C ILE A 135 15.27 -2.10 -11.40
N THR A 136 14.71 -3.31 -11.30
CA THR A 136 14.45 -4.19 -12.44
C THR A 136 13.09 -3.93 -13.09
N ALA A 137 12.14 -3.33 -12.36
CA ALA A 137 10.84 -2.97 -12.92
C ALA A 137 10.18 -1.78 -12.22
N ILE A 138 9.49 -0.94 -13.00
CA ILE A 138 8.50 0.03 -12.50
C ILE A 138 7.25 -0.12 -13.37
N VAL A 139 6.19 -0.70 -12.82
CA VAL A 139 4.93 -0.98 -13.53
C VAL A 139 3.76 -0.30 -12.84
N GLY A 140 2.81 0.20 -13.63
CA GLY A 140 1.51 0.65 -13.15
C GLY A 140 0.51 -0.51 -13.13
N ARG A 141 -0.35 -0.57 -12.12
CA ARG A 141 -1.40 -1.59 -11.99
C ARG A 141 -2.75 -0.89 -11.91
N LEU A 142 -3.48 -0.96 -13.02
CA LEU A 142 -4.81 -0.36 -13.12
C LEU A 142 -5.86 -1.34 -12.60
N ALA A 143 -6.61 -0.93 -11.57
CA ALA A 143 -7.65 -1.77 -10.97
C ALA A 143 -8.71 -2.19 -12.00
N LYS A 144 -9.35 -3.34 -11.79
CA LYS A 144 -10.55 -3.73 -12.54
C LYS A 144 -11.69 -2.70 -12.31
N PRO A 145 -12.55 -2.42 -13.31
CA PRO A 145 -13.73 -1.57 -13.09
C PRO A 145 -14.52 -1.97 -11.83
N GLY A 146 -14.94 -0.97 -11.04
CA GLY A 146 -15.72 -1.17 -9.81
C GLY A 146 -14.93 -1.63 -8.57
N LEU A 147 -13.63 -1.98 -8.68
CA LEU A 147 -12.81 -2.35 -7.53
C LEU A 147 -11.98 -1.19 -6.99
N PHE A 148 -11.91 -1.09 -5.65
CA PHE A 148 -11.03 -0.12 -4.99
C PHE A 148 -9.59 -0.64 -4.81
N VAL A 149 -9.38 -1.94 -4.96
CA VAL A 149 -8.06 -2.57 -4.89
C VAL A 149 -7.47 -2.76 -6.29
N THR A 150 -6.21 -2.40 -6.42
CA THR A 150 -5.37 -2.42 -7.65
C THR A 150 -4.63 -3.74 -7.85
N ASN A 151 -4.94 -4.78 -7.07
CA ASN A 151 -4.20 -6.04 -7.13
C ASN A 151 -4.37 -6.74 -8.50
N ILE A 152 -3.29 -6.87 -9.27
CA ILE A 152 -3.26 -7.49 -10.61
C ILE A 152 -3.88 -8.88 -10.58
N CYS A 153 -3.61 -9.68 -9.54
CA CYS A 153 -4.13 -11.03 -9.37
C CYS A 153 -5.67 -11.12 -9.33
N ARG A 154 -6.37 -9.98 -9.33
CA ARG A 154 -7.83 -9.88 -9.43
C ARG A 154 -8.32 -9.30 -10.77
N GLY A 155 -7.53 -9.46 -11.84
CA GLY A 155 -7.87 -9.05 -13.20
C GLY A 155 -7.63 -7.56 -13.48
N GLY A 156 -6.58 -6.99 -12.89
CA GLY A 156 -6.11 -5.64 -13.22
C GLY A 156 -5.33 -5.60 -14.53
N THR A 157 -5.15 -4.40 -15.10
CA THR A 157 -4.33 -4.19 -16.31
C THR A 157 -2.92 -3.75 -15.92
N LEU A 158 -1.90 -4.41 -16.46
CA LEU A 158 -0.50 -3.97 -16.32
C LEU A 158 -0.19 -2.88 -17.34
N LEU A 159 0.46 -1.83 -16.88
CA LEU A 159 1.00 -0.74 -17.71
C LEU A 159 2.47 -0.53 -17.37
N SER A 160 3.25 0.05 -18.27
CA SER A 160 4.55 0.60 -17.88
C SER A 160 4.32 1.73 -16.86
N GLY A 161 5.28 1.95 -15.96
CA GLY A 161 5.18 3.07 -15.01
C GLY A 161 5.02 4.42 -15.71
N SER A 162 5.70 4.63 -16.84
CA SER A 162 5.58 5.84 -17.65
C SER A 162 4.17 6.02 -18.21
N GLU A 163 3.59 4.94 -18.76
CA GLU A 163 2.25 4.97 -19.34
C GLU A 163 1.18 5.23 -18.28
N GLY A 164 1.30 4.56 -17.13
CA GLY A 164 0.40 4.77 -16.00
C GLY A 164 0.41 6.23 -15.52
N ILE A 165 1.59 6.85 -15.39
CA ILE A 165 1.70 8.27 -14.99
C ILE A 165 1.15 9.19 -16.08
N ARG A 166 1.49 8.96 -17.34
CA ARG A 166 1.04 9.80 -18.46
C ARG A 166 -0.48 9.86 -18.55
N ARG A 167 -1.15 8.70 -18.44
CA ARG A 167 -2.61 8.58 -18.55
C ARG A 167 -3.38 9.04 -17.31
N SER A 168 -2.76 9.05 -16.14
CA SER A 168 -3.41 9.51 -14.89
C SER A 168 -3.12 10.97 -14.57
N PHE A 169 -2.08 11.56 -15.18
CA PHE A 169 -1.68 12.95 -15.02
C PHE A 169 -1.33 13.59 -16.37
N SER A 170 -0.05 13.54 -16.76
CA SER A 170 0.47 14.18 -17.96
C SER A 170 1.84 13.61 -18.34
N SER A 171 2.28 13.87 -19.57
CA SER A 171 3.63 13.51 -20.03
C SER A 171 4.74 14.17 -19.20
N SER A 172 4.55 15.43 -18.78
CA SER A 172 5.53 16.17 -17.98
C SER A 172 5.67 15.62 -16.55
N ALA A 173 4.65 14.94 -16.02
CA ALA A 173 4.71 14.32 -14.70
C ALA A 173 5.57 13.04 -14.65
N VAL A 174 5.84 12.40 -15.81
CA VAL A 174 6.50 11.07 -15.87
C VAL A 174 7.88 11.08 -15.22
N VAL A 175 8.76 11.99 -15.64
CA VAL A 175 10.14 12.07 -15.16
C VAL A 175 10.21 12.36 -13.65
N PRO A 176 9.60 13.45 -13.11
CA PRO A 176 9.72 13.77 -11.71
C PRO A 176 9.10 12.70 -10.79
N LYS A 177 7.96 12.09 -11.16
CA LYS A 177 7.33 11.05 -10.33
C LYS A 177 8.15 9.76 -10.32
N LYS A 178 8.71 9.34 -11.46
CA LYS A 178 9.61 8.18 -11.50
C LYS A 178 10.88 8.43 -10.69
N ARG A 179 11.48 9.62 -10.81
CA ARG A 179 12.66 10.00 -10.03
C ARG A 179 12.39 9.91 -8.53
N LEU A 180 11.28 10.46 -8.06
CA LEU A 180 10.91 10.40 -6.65
C LEU A 180 10.64 8.97 -6.17
N MET A 181 9.96 8.13 -6.96
CA MET A 181 9.79 6.70 -6.61
C MET A 181 11.14 5.98 -6.48
N ARG A 182 12.08 6.23 -7.39
CA ARG A 182 13.44 5.64 -7.32
C ARG A 182 14.18 6.08 -6.06
N GLN A 183 14.16 7.37 -5.75
CA GLN A 183 14.79 7.92 -4.54
C GLN A 183 14.19 7.31 -3.27
N LEU A 184 12.85 7.28 -3.16
CA LEU A 184 12.16 6.68 -2.03
C LEU A 184 12.46 5.19 -1.88
N THR A 185 12.53 4.45 -3.00
CA THR A 185 12.94 3.04 -3.02
C THR A 185 14.36 2.87 -2.47
N GLN A 186 15.33 3.65 -2.94
CA GLN A 186 16.72 3.57 -2.48
C GLN A 186 16.85 3.90 -0.99
N MET A 187 16.29 5.03 -0.55
CA MET A 187 16.33 5.46 0.86
C MET A 187 15.66 4.43 1.78
N SER A 188 14.48 3.93 1.40
CA SER A 188 13.77 2.91 2.16
C SER A 188 14.53 1.60 2.24
N THR A 189 15.22 1.24 1.16
CA THR A 189 16.04 0.02 1.12
C THR A 189 17.21 0.12 2.09
N ALA A 190 17.93 1.25 2.10
CA ALA A 190 19.02 1.48 3.05
C ALA A 190 18.56 1.36 4.52
N VAL A 191 17.41 1.97 4.86
CA VAL A 191 16.81 1.86 6.21
C VAL A 191 16.46 0.42 6.55
N LEU A 192 15.82 -0.31 5.63
CA LEU A 192 15.39 -1.68 5.86
C LEU A 192 16.56 -2.67 5.92
N GLU A 193 17.57 -2.51 5.07
CA GLU A 193 18.77 -3.36 5.06
C GLU A 193 19.58 -3.16 6.34
N GLY A 194 19.77 -1.93 6.79
CA GLY A 194 20.45 -1.63 8.06
C GLY A 194 19.71 -2.19 9.28
N ARG A 195 18.38 -2.15 9.29
CA ARG A 195 17.58 -2.69 10.40
C ARG A 195 17.37 -4.20 10.33
N PHE A 196 17.34 -4.76 9.13
CA PHE A 196 17.04 -6.16 8.88
C PHE A 196 18.04 -6.74 7.86
N PRO A 197 19.26 -7.08 8.28
CA PRO A 197 20.28 -7.63 7.38
C PRO A 197 19.80 -8.90 6.67
N GLY A 198 20.33 -9.12 5.46
CA GLY A 198 20.08 -10.30 4.63
C GLY A 198 18.94 -10.18 3.62
N ILE A 199 18.30 -9.01 3.46
CA ILE A 199 17.29 -8.81 2.41
C ILE A 199 17.98 -8.76 1.03
N GLY A 200 17.57 -9.61 0.09
CA GLY A 200 18.10 -9.63 -1.29
C GLY A 200 17.16 -9.04 -2.35
N GLN A 201 15.87 -8.89 -2.03
CA GLN A 201 14.87 -8.39 -2.97
C GLN A 201 13.75 -7.62 -2.26
N LEU A 202 13.26 -6.57 -2.91
CA LEU A 202 12.20 -5.70 -2.42
C LEU A 202 11.19 -5.36 -3.52
N GLY A 203 9.91 -5.41 -3.18
CA GLY A 203 8.82 -4.89 -4.00
C GLY A 203 8.09 -3.78 -3.28
N PHE A 204 8.19 -2.56 -3.79
CA PHE A 204 7.51 -1.40 -3.26
C PHE A 204 6.16 -1.22 -3.95
N ASP A 205 5.11 -1.09 -3.14
CA ASP A 205 3.78 -0.72 -3.60
C ASP A 205 3.55 0.77 -3.32
N PHE A 206 3.61 1.57 -4.37
CA PHE A 206 3.37 3.00 -4.35
C PHE A 206 1.97 3.35 -4.84
N GLY A 207 1.38 4.40 -4.28
CA GLY A 207 0.22 5.09 -4.84
C GLY A 207 0.55 6.54 -5.16
N ILE A 208 -0.07 7.10 -6.18
CA ILE A 208 -0.08 8.56 -6.39
C ILE A 208 -1.51 9.03 -6.17
N ASP A 209 -1.72 9.97 -5.25
CA ASP A 209 -3.04 10.53 -5.01
C ASP A 209 -3.43 11.54 -6.09
N ARG A 210 -4.70 11.98 -6.07
CA ARG A 210 -5.24 12.93 -7.06
C ARG A 210 -4.50 14.29 -7.09
N ASN A 211 -3.81 14.64 -6.02
CA ASN A 211 -3.01 15.87 -5.93
C ASN A 211 -1.55 15.63 -6.36
N GLY A 212 -1.22 14.43 -6.81
CA GLY A 212 0.10 14.05 -7.27
C GLY A 212 1.06 13.63 -6.15
N LYS A 213 0.64 13.56 -4.88
CA LYS A 213 1.54 13.11 -3.81
C LYS A 213 1.75 11.60 -3.89
N ILE A 214 3.02 11.19 -3.78
CA ILE A 214 3.42 9.78 -3.77
C ILE A 214 3.33 9.23 -2.35
N TRP A 215 2.78 8.02 -2.22
CA TRP A 215 2.61 7.29 -0.98
C TRP A 215 3.23 5.89 -1.11
N ILE A 216 3.91 5.40 -0.08
CA ILE A 216 4.37 4.02 0.06
C ILE A 216 3.32 3.27 0.90
N PHE A 217 2.60 2.33 0.29
CA PHE A 217 1.59 1.52 0.98
C PHE A 217 2.19 0.32 1.70
N GLU A 218 3.20 -0.29 1.08
CA GLU A 218 3.80 -1.53 1.51
C GLU A 218 5.17 -1.74 0.85
N VAL A 219 6.05 -2.42 1.58
CA VAL A 219 7.30 -2.97 1.06
C VAL A 219 7.32 -4.47 1.29
N ASN A 220 7.45 -5.27 0.23
CA ASN A 220 7.50 -6.72 0.25
C ASN A 220 8.94 -7.21 0.12
N THR A 221 9.40 -8.10 1.01
CA THR A 221 10.75 -8.69 0.93
C THR A 221 10.79 -10.01 0.15
N ARG A 222 9.67 -10.38 -0.48
CA ARG A 222 9.54 -11.52 -1.41
C ARG A 222 8.48 -11.18 -2.45
N PRO A 223 8.75 -10.20 -3.32
CA PRO A 223 7.78 -9.79 -4.32
C PRO A 223 7.58 -10.90 -5.36
N GLN A 224 6.33 -11.33 -5.54
CA GLN A 224 5.93 -12.01 -6.76
C GLN A 224 5.94 -11.00 -7.93
#